data_AF-A0A9E5JEH3-F1
#
_entry.id   AF-A0A9E5JEH3-F1
#
_cell.length_a   1.000
_cell.length_b   1.000
_cell.length_c   1.000
_cell.angle_alpha   90.00
_cell.angle_beta   90.00
_cell.angle_gamma   90.00
#
_symmetry.space_group_name_H-M   'P 1'
#
loop_
_entity.id
_entity.type
_entity.pdbx_description
1 polymer ?
#
loop_
_entity_poly.entity_id
_entity_poly.type
_entity_poly.pdbx_seq_one_letter_code
_entity_poly.pdbx_strand_id
1 'polypeptide(L)' 'MANDYLFTSESVSEGHPDKVADQISDAILDAIFEQDPRSRVAAETLTNTGLVVL' A
#
# COMPACT_ATOMS: atom_id res chain seq x y z
N MET A 1 13.25 -25.96 28.23
CA MET A 1 12.62 -24.77 28.84
C MET A 1 11.88 -24.07 27.72
N ALA A 2 10.56 -23.92 27.81
CA ALA A 2 9.84 -23.05 26.89
C ALA A 2 10.19 -21.61 27.28
N ASN A 3 10.67 -20.81 26.32
CA ASN A 3 10.87 -19.39 26.55
C ASN A 3 9.49 -18.73 26.53
N ASP A 4 9.01 -18.29 27.69
CA ASP A 4 7.82 -17.44 27.73
C ASP A 4 8.18 -16.10 27.09
N TYR A 5 7.54 -15.77 25.96
CA TYR A 5 7.69 -14.47 25.30
C TYR A 5 6.32 -13.89 24.99
N LEU A 6 6.20 -12.57 25.12
CA LEU A 6 5.03 -11.82 24.73
C LEU A 6 5.27 -11.19 23.35
N PHE A 7 4.28 -11.32 22.46
CA PHE A 7 4.31 -10.75 21.12
C PHE A 7 2.96 -10.08 20.82
N THR A 8 3.02 -8.89 20.25
CA THR A 8 1.85 -8.13 19.80
C THR A 8 2.06 -7.67 18.37
N SER A 9 0.98 -7.68 17.60
CA SER A 9 0.90 -7.19 16.23
C SER A 9 -0.36 -6.37 16.07
N GLU A 10 -0.36 -5.46 15.11
CA GLU A 10 -1.53 -4.69 14.72
C GLU A 10 -1.79 -4.79 13.21
N SER A 11 -2.96 -4.32 12.79
CA SER A 11 -3.37 -4.17 11.40
C SER A 11 -4.33 -2.99 11.32
N VAL A 12 -4.46 -2.41 10.13
CA VAL A 12 -5.38 -1.30 9.87
C VAL A 12 -6.31 -1.68 8.72
N SER A 13 -7.51 -1.10 8.69
CA SER A 13 -8.47 -1.36 7.63
C SER A 13 -8.04 -0.71 6.31
N GLU A 14 -8.70 -1.10 5.23
CA GLU A 14 -8.54 -0.49 3.90
C GLU A 14 -8.78 1.03 3.88
N GLY A 15 -9.58 1.56 4.81
CA GLY A 15 -9.86 2.99 4.92
C GLY A 15 -8.78 3.80 5.65
N HIS A 16 -7.73 3.17 6.19
CA HIS A 16 -6.60 3.90 6.76
C HIS A 16 -5.88 4.68 5.64
N PRO A 17 -5.54 5.97 5.83
CA PRO A 17 -4.98 6.79 4.74
C PRO A 17 -3.75 6.18 4.07
N ASP A 18 -2.89 5.51 4.86
CA ASP A 18 -1.74 4.78 4.31
C ASP A 18 -2.17 3.58 3.46
N LYS A 19 -3.21 2.83 3.87
CA LYS A 19 -3.73 1.72 3.05
C LYS A 19 -4.44 2.21 1.80
N VAL A 20 -5.09 3.37 1.86
CA VAL A 20 -5.65 4.02 0.67
C VAL A 20 -4.52 4.42 -0.30
N ALA A 21 -3.41 4.96 0.20
CA ALA A 21 -2.23 5.28 -0.61
C ALA A 21 -1.61 4.04 -1.24
N ASP A 22 -1.45 2.95 -0.48
CA ASP A 22 -0.99 1.65 -0.98
C ASP A 22 -1.89 1.16 -2.13
N GLN A 23 -3.21 1.14 -1.91
CA GLN A 23 -4.19 0.67 -2.88
C GLN A 23 -4.19 1.49 -4.18
N ILE A 24 -4.04 2.82 -4.09
CA ILE A 24 -3.94 3.68 -5.29
C ILE A 24 -2.65 3.37 -6.05
N SER A 25 -1.53 3.22 -5.35
CA SER A 25 -0.23 2.92 -5.95
C SER A 25 -0.24 1.56 -6.66
N ASP A 26 -0.81 0.54 -6.02
CA ASP A 26 -0.98 -0.80 -6.60
C ASP A 26 -1.96 -0.81 -7.78
N ALA A 27 -3.05 -0.03 -7.72
CA ALA A 27 -3.97 0.08 -8.85
C ALA A 27 -3.30 0.69 -10.11
N ILE A 28 -2.37 1.64 -9.92
CA ILE A 28 -1.57 2.19 -11.01
C ILE A 28 -0.63 1.11 -11.56
N LEU A 29 0.06 0.38 -10.68
CA LEU A 29 0.92 -0.75 -11.06
C LEU A 29 0.16 -1.78 -11.90
N ASP A 30 -1.00 -2.22 -11.43
CA ASP A 30 -1.85 -3.23 -12.09
C ASP A 30 -2.28 -2.76 -13.47
N ALA A 31 -2.76 -1.51 -13.59
CA ALA A 31 -3.21 -0.94 -14.87
C ALA A 31 -2.07 -0.82 -15.90
N ILE A 32 -0.83 -0.57 -15.43
CA ILE A 32 0.34 -0.55 -16.31
C ILE A 32 0.75 -1.98 -16.68
N PHE A 33 0.75 -2.92 -15.73
CA PHE A 33 1.12 -4.32 -15.96
C PHE A 33 0.16 -5.05 -16.89
N GLU A 34 -1.13 -4.69 -16.90
CA GLU A 34 -2.11 -5.18 -17.87
C GLU A 34 -1.71 -4.84 -19.32
N GLN A 35 -1.06 -3.70 -19.54
CA GLN A 35 -0.64 -3.24 -20.86
C GLN A 35 0.80 -3.65 -21.22
N ASP A 36 1.72 -3.58 -20.26
CA ASP A 36 3.12 -3.99 -20.39
C ASP A 36 3.61 -4.71 -19.12
N PRO A 37 3.63 -6.06 -19.14
CA PRO A 37 4.12 -6.87 -18.02
C PRO A 37 5.60 -6.71 -17.68
N ARG A 38 6.38 -5.98 -18.50
CA ARG A 38 7.82 -5.72 -18.26
C ARG A 38 8.10 -4.27 -17.88
N SER A 39 7.05 -3.47 -17.71
CA SER A 39 7.15 -2.08 -17.30
C SER A 39 7.85 -1.94 -15.94
N ARG A 40 8.46 -0.77 -15.72
CA ARG A 40 9.13 -0.43 -14.46
C ARG A 40 8.33 0.70 -13.82
N VAL A 41 7.68 0.41 -12.70
CA VAL A 41 6.79 1.34 -12.00
C VAL A 41 7.31 1.53 -10.58
N ALA A 42 7.36 2.78 -10.15
CA ALA A 42 7.69 3.20 -8.79
C ALA A 42 6.72 4.34 -8.42
N ALA A 43 5.44 4.00 -8.32
CA ALA A 43 4.37 4.93 -8.01
C ALA A 43 4.26 5.09 -6.49
N GLU A 44 4.32 6.32 -6.00
CA GLU A 44 4.22 6.65 -4.58
C GLU A 44 3.02 7.59 -4.41
N THR A 45 2.10 7.26 -3.50
CA THR A 45 0.90 8.08 -3.29
C THR A 45 0.94 8.80 -1.95
N LEU A 46 0.74 10.12 -1.97
CA LEU A 46 0.45 10.90 -0.75
C LEU A 46 -1.03 11.25 -0.71
N THR A 47 -1.69 10.90 0.39
CA THR A 47 -3.09 11.27 0.66
C THR A 47 -3.18 12.31 1.78
N ASN A 48 -4.00 13.34 1.58
CA ASN A 48 -4.32 14.32 2.60
C ASN A 48 -5.76 14.83 2.39
N THR A 49 -6.23 15.73 3.26
CA THR A 49 -7.58 16.28 3.22
C THR A 49 -7.88 16.90 1.85
N GLY A 50 -8.72 16.22 1.07
CA GLY A 50 -9.13 16.66 -0.27
C GLY A 50 -8.00 16.64 -1.32
N LEU A 51 -6.90 15.92 -1.07
CA LEU A 51 -5.73 15.89 -1.94
C LEU A 51 -5.18 14.47 -2.10
N VAL A 52 -4.85 14.13 -3.34
CA VAL A 52 -4.06 12.94 -3.71
C VAL A 52 -2.94 13.41 -4.63
N VAL A 53 -1.70 13.02 -4.34
CA VAL A 53 -0.51 13.28 -5.16
C VAL A 53 0.08 11.95 -5.59
N LEU A 54 0.46 11.84 -6.87
CA LEU A 54 1.08 10.68 -7.52
C LEU A 54 2.51 11.03 -7.96
#